data_AF-A0A1Y3C7B3-F1
#
_entry.id   AF-A0A1Y3C7B3-F1
#
_cell.length_a   1.000
_cell.length_b   1.000
_cell.length_c   1.000
_cell.angle_alpha   90.00
_cell.angle_beta   90.00
_cell.angle_gamma   90.00
#
_symmetry.space_group_name_H-M   'P 1'
#
loop_
_entity.id
_entity.type
_entity.pdbx_description
1 polymer ?
#
loop_
_entity_poly.entity_id
_entity_poly.type
_entity_poly.pdbx_seq_one_letter_code
_entity_poly.pdbx_strand_id
1 'polypeptide(L)'
;MPDLIPTAQEQLKFLKNIQLILQSGSFSSTYKFALLISLSRLAIEKGEDTGTGLTLEYTDIAEKFVELYWKQAVPYVFNDEGQLILNQNNGKQAAIVNRIIELRQIYSSLGLLRRDSLIWLKLVKDVARTVKDMPIRYLQNINGQNFEFLYQLDQCGKQFILLPQVMFCLRQFSEIIEELCQKRWIDYIRKNSTNAPILNQLPNLEQFMFEPSRNQLNAVANVLVELQECKCFYCNKPMKKGTYAVDHFIPWSMYPSDTGHNFVLADSSCNSKKSNLLASDEFLHKWQERNEEQDLIIVDRISILGFLTDKDRSHKVAEWAYAQGKENNYAIWHG
;
A
#
# COMPACT_ATOMS: atom_id res chain seq x y z
N MET A 1 29.54 3.46 8.05
CA MET A 1 29.50 4.90 7.70
C MET A 1 28.75 5.60 8.81
N PRO A 2 29.09 6.85 9.18
CA PRO A 2 28.28 7.59 10.13
C PRO A 2 26.84 7.69 9.61
N ASP A 3 25.90 7.57 10.54
CA ASP A 3 24.45 7.65 10.31
C ASP A 3 24.04 9.08 9.94
N LEU A 4 24.46 9.51 8.75
CA LEU A 4 24.22 10.86 8.24
C LEU A 4 22.88 10.88 7.52
N ILE A 5 21.88 11.46 8.18
CA ILE A 5 20.61 11.84 7.57
C ILE A 5 20.90 12.70 6.33
N PRO A 6 20.24 12.45 5.19
CA PRO A 6 20.47 13.21 3.96
C PRO A 6 20.13 14.69 4.15
N THR A 7 20.98 15.56 3.63
CA THR A 7 20.70 17.00 3.53
C THR A 7 19.49 17.27 2.66
N ALA A 8 18.84 18.42 2.82
CA ALA A 8 17.71 18.82 1.97
C ALA A 8 18.05 18.77 0.46
N GLN A 9 19.29 19.08 0.08
CA GLN A 9 19.74 18.98 -1.31
C GLN A 9 19.81 17.53 -1.81
N GLU A 10 20.28 16.61 -0.98
CA GLU A 10 20.32 15.16 -1.30
C GLU A 10 18.91 14.58 -1.41
N GLN A 11 18.01 14.98 -0.51
CA GLN A 11 16.60 14.60 -0.54
C GLN A 11 15.90 15.08 -1.83
N LEU A 12 16.11 16.35 -2.23
CA LEU A 12 15.57 16.87 -3.49
C LEU A 12 16.17 16.19 -4.71
N LYS A 13 17.47 15.86 -4.67
CA LYS A 13 18.12 15.09 -5.73
C LYS A 13 17.52 13.69 -5.85
N PHE A 14 17.27 13.03 -4.73
CA PHE A 14 16.58 11.73 -4.69
C PHE A 14 15.22 11.79 -5.38
N LEU A 15 14.37 12.75 -5.01
CA LEU A 15 13.04 12.90 -5.60
C LEU A 15 13.11 13.17 -7.11
N LYS A 16 14.05 14.01 -7.57
CA LYS A 16 14.30 14.24 -9.01
C LYS A 16 14.69 12.95 -9.74
N ASN A 17 15.48 12.08 -9.12
CA ASN A 17 15.87 10.81 -9.71
C ASN A 17 14.68 9.83 -9.82
N ILE A 18 13.79 9.81 -8.84
CA ILE A 18 12.52 9.06 -8.93
C ILE A 18 11.68 9.57 -10.12
N GLN A 19 11.53 10.89 -10.24
CA GLN A 19 10.83 11.49 -11.37
C GLN A 19 11.47 11.13 -12.71
N LEU A 20 12.81 11.10 -12.77
CA LEU A 20 13.55 10.70 -13.97
C LEU A 20 13.26 9.25 -14.37
N ILE A 21 13.21 8.31 -13.42
CA ILE A 21 12.77 6.93 -13.69
C ILE A 21 11.36 6.91 -14.29
N LEU A 22 10.41 7.64 -13.68
CA LEU A 22 9.01 7.64 -14.09
C LEU A 22 8.75 8.33 -15.43
N GLN A 23 9.60 9.29 -15.82
CA GLN A 23 9.45 10.07 -17.06
C GLN A 23 10.23 9.49 -18.24
N SER A 24 11.46 9.03 -18.00
CA SER A 24 12.40 8.65 -19.05
C SER A 24 12.74 7.16 -19.05
N GLY A 25 12.32 6.41 -18.02
CA GLY A 25 12.46 4.96 -18.00
C GLY A 25 11.62 4.28 -19.09
N SER A 26 12.11 3.16 -19.62
CA SER A 26 11.29 2.28 -20.46
C SER A 26 10.42 1.38 -19.59
N PHE A 27 9.13 1.28 -19.93
CA PHE A 27 8.13 0.47 -19.23
C PHE A 27 7.54 -0.56 -20.19
N SER A 28 7.90 -1.83 -19.99
CA SER A 28 7.28 -2.96 -20.68
C SER A 28 6.02 -3.44 -19.97
N SER A 29 5.95 -3.26 -18.64
CA SER A 29 4.82 -3.61 -17.77
C SER A 29 4.67 -2.60 -16.63
N THR A 30 3.63 -2.78 -15.82
CA THR A 30 3.38 -1.94 -14.64
C THR A 30 4.26 -2.27 -13.43
N TYR A 31 5.12 -3.29 -13.52
CA TYR A 31 5.93 -3.77 -12.39
C TYR A 31 6.84 -2.70 -11.79
N LYS A 32 7.40 -1.78 -12.60
CA LYS A 32 8.25 -0.71 -12.07
C LYS A 32 7.49 0.23 -11.12
N PHE A 33 6.21 0.53 -11.41
CA PHE A 33 5.36 1.31 -10.52
C PHE A 33 5.09 0.53 -9.23
N ALA A 34 4.73 -0.75 -9.36
CA ALA A 34 4.52 -1.62 -8.21
C ALA A 34 5.78 -1.73 -7.32
N LEU A 35 6.98 -1.79 -7.91
CA LEU A 35 8.23 -1.83 -7.16
C LEU A 35 8.48 -0.54 -6.38
N LEU A 36 8.34 0.63 -7.01
CA LEU A 36 8.55 1.90 -6.31
C LEU A 36 7.57 2.07 -5.14
N ILE A 37 6.28 1.77 -5.35
CA ILE A 37 5.28 1.78 -4.27
C ILE A 37 5.65 0.78 -3.17
N SER A 38 6.04 -0.45 -3.54
CA SER A 38 6.42 -1.48 -2.58
C SER A 38 7.64 -1.08 -1.74
N LEU A 39 8.66 -0.47 -2.35
CA LEU A 39 9.85 -0.01 -1.65
C LEU A 39 9.54 1.16 -0.70
N SER A 40 8.71 2.12 -1.13
CA SER A 40 8.27 3.22 -0.26
C SER A 40 7.51 2.69 0.96
N ARG A 41 6.56 1.77 0.75
CA ARG A 41 5.79 1.17 1.85
C ARG A 41 6.65 0.32 2.77
N LEU A 42 7.59 -0.48 2.25
CA LEU A 42 8.50 -1.27 3.08
C LEU A 42 9.50 -0.41 3.85
N ALA A 43 9.91 0.74 3.33
CA ALA A 43 10.72 1.69 4.08
C ALA A 43 9.95 2.28 5.28
N ILE A 44 8.62 2.45 5.16
CA ILE A 44 7.77 2.83 6.29
C ILE A 44 7.67 1.67 7.30
N GLU A 45 7.36 0.47 6.83
CA GLU A 45 7.04 -0.68 7.69
C GLU A 45 8.25 -1.30 8.40
N LYS A 46 9.42 -1.26 7.77
CA LYS A 46 10.63 -1.95 8.26
C LYS A 46 11.82 -1.01 8.47
N GLY A 47 11.71 0.24 8.04
CA GLY A 47 12.78 1.23 8.16
C GLY A 47 12.60 2.15 9.38
N GLU A 48 13.52 3.10 9.47
CA GLU A 48 13.61 4.10 10.52
C GLU A 48 14.01 5.44 9.89
N ASP A 49 13.87 6.53 10.63
CA ASP A 49 14.28 7.87 10.17
C ASP A 49 15.77 8.10 10.42
N THR A 50 16.60 7.20 9.88
CA THR A 50 18.07 7.20 9.94
C THR A 50 18.69 7.22 8.54
N GLY A 51 19.95 7.64 8.44
CA GLY A 51 20.74 7.63 7.21
C GLY A 51 21.33 6.27 6.84
N THR A 52 21.09 5.22 7.64
CA THR A 52 21.60 3.87 7.36
C THR A 52 20.96 3.25 6.10
N GLY A 53 21.51 2.12 5.64
CA GLY A 53 20.89 1.33 4.56
C GLY A 53 19.79 0.42 5.12
N LEU A 54 18.87 -0.04 4.27
CA LEU A 54 17.79 -0.93 4.66
C LEU A 54 17.88 -2.26 3.91
N THR A 55 17.94 -3.36 4.66
CA THR A 55 17.93 -4.73 4.09
C THR A 55 16.51 -5.29 4.14
N LEU A 56 16.05 -5.84 3.02
CA LEU A 56 14.71 -6.38 2.83
C LEU A 56 14.79 -7.80 2.27
N GLU A 57 13.82 -8.65 2.64
CA GLU A 57 13.64 -9.93 1.96
C GLU A 57 12.88 -9.73 0.65
N TYR A 58 13.25 -10.48 -0.40
CA TYR A 58 12.49 -10.45 -1.65
C TYR A 58 11.04 -10.92 -1.46
N THR A 59 10.78 -11.74 -0.45
CA THR A 59 9.43 -12.15 -0.07
C THR A 59 8.61 -10.96 0.43
N ASP A 60 9.20 -10.01 1.16
CA ASP A 60 8.49 -8.81 1.61
C ASP A 60 8.01 -7.97 0.42
N ILE A 61 8.90 -7.78 -0.57
CA ILE A 61 8.57 -7.07 -1.81
C ILE A 61 7.48 -7.84 -2.58
N ALA A 62 7.59 -9.16 -2.64
CA ALA A 62 6.61 -10.01 -3.30
C ALA A 62 5.21 -9.91 -2.66
N GLU A 63 5.11 -9.85 -1.34
CA GLU A 63 3.83 -9.67 -0.65
C GLU A 63 3.16 -8.35 -1.05
N LYS A 64 3.93 -7.26 -1.13
CA LYS A 64 3.42 -5.96 -1.62
C LYS A 64 2.94 -6.03 -3.06
N PHE A 65 3.66 -6.75 -3.92
CA PHE A 65 3.20 -6.98 -5.29
C PHE A 65 1.87 -7.73 -5.31
N VAL A 66 1.72 -8.79 -4.51
CA VAL A 66 0.46 -9.53 -4.45
C VAL A 66 -0.66 -8.64 -3.92
N GLU A 67 -0.43 -7.84 -2.88
CA GLU A 67 -1.41 -6.87 -2.36
C GLU A 67 -1.88 -5.89 -3.44
N LEU A 68 -0.94 -5.24 -4.14
CA LEU A 68 -1.24 -4.27 -5.19
C LEU A 68 -1.99 -4.91 -6.36
N TYR A 69 -1.53 -6.05 -6.85
CA TYR A 69 -2.12 -6.71 -8.01
C TYR A 69 -3.37 -7.52 -7.71
N TRP A 70 -3.65 -7.86 -6.44
CA TRP A 70 -4.88 -8.55 -6.04
C TRP A 70 -6.12 -7.81 -6.51
N LYS A 71 -6.12 -6.48 -6.35
CA LYS A 71 -7.19 -5.62 -6.84
C LYS A 71 -7.16 -5.48 -8.35
N GLN A 72 -5.97 -5.42 -8.97
CA GLN A 72 -5.88 -5.16 -10.42
C GLN A 72 -6.20 -6.39 -11.27
N ALA A 73 -6.33 -7.55 -10.63
CA ALA A 73 -6.81 -8.80 -11.19
C ALA A 73 -8.35 -8.94 -11.10
N VAL A 74 -9.07 -7.94 -10.59
CA VAL A 74 -10.54 -7.90 -10.62
C VAL A 74 -11.00 -7.50 -12.04
N PRO A 75 -12.08 -8.09 -12.57
CA PRO A 75 -12.69 -7.59 -13.80
C PRO A 75 -13.19 -6.15 -13.64
N TYR A 76 -12.73 -5.26 -14.51
CA TYR A 76 -13.26 -3.93 -14.69
C TYR A 76 -14.57 -4.01 -15.46
N VAL A 77 -15.68 -3.72 -14.79
CA VAL A 77 -17.03 -3.68 -15.36
C VAL A 77 -17.30 -2.26 -15.85
N PHE A 78 -17.71 -2.12 -17.11
CA PHE A 78 -17.90 -0.81 -17.73
C PHE A 78 -19.27 -0.57 -18.36
N ASN A 79 -20.04 -1.63 -18.60
CA ASN A 79 -21.46 -1.59 -18.93
C ASN A 79 -22.10 -2.95 -18.58
N ASP A 80 -23.41 -3.08 -18.78
CA ASP A 80 -24.19 -4.28 -18.38
C ASP A 80 -23.76 -5.57 -19.08
N GLU A 81 -23.00 -5.50 -20.18
CA GLU A 81 -22.60 -6.64 -21.00
C GLU A 81 -21.08 -6.84 -21.07
N GLY A 82 -20.28 -5.92 -20.50
CA GLY A 82 -18.86 -5.81 -20.75
C GLY A 82 -18.02 -5.73 -19.48
N GLN A 83 -17.18 -6.73 -19.29
CA GLN A 83 -16.14 -6.74 -18.27
C GLN A 83 -14.83 -7.29 -18.84
N LEU A 84 -13.70 -6.77 -18.35
CA LEU A 84 -12.39 -7.31 -18.68
C LEU A 84 -11.40 -7.08 -17.55
N ILE A 85 -10.37 -7.92 -17.46
CA ILE A 85 -9.25 -7.68 -16.56
C ILE A 85 -8.21 -6.83 -17.28
N LEU A 86 -7.86 -5.67 -16.70
CA LEU A 86 -6.97 -4.70 -17.32
C LEU A 86 -5.59 -5.32 -17.58
N ASN A 87 -5.11 -5.20 -18.81
CA ASN A 87 -3.81 -5.73 -19.22
C ASN A 87 -2.67 -4.89 -18.61
N GLN A 88 -1.79 -5.51 -17.84
CA GLN A 88 -0.74 -4.86 -17.05
C GLN A 88 0.64 -4.89 -17.73
N ASN A 89 0.70 -5.30 -19.00
CA ASN A 89 1.92 -5.51 -19.77
C ASN A 89 1.70 -5.16 -21.24
N ASN A 90 2.77 -4.84 -21.97
CA ASN A 90 2.71 -4.70 -23.42
C ASN A 90 2.54 -6.09 -24.05
N GLY A 91 1.41 -6.33 -24.72
CA GLY A 91 1.10 -7.63 -25.32
C GLY A 91 0.41 -8.57 -24.33
N LYS A 92 1.01 -9.74 -24.05
CA LYS A 92 0.40 -10.74 -23.14
C LYS A 92 0.38 -10.23 -21.71
N GLN A 93 -0.66 -10.59 -20.96
CA GLN A 93 -0.82 -10.22 -19.55
C GLN A 93 0.42 -10.58 -18.70
N ALA A 94 0.70 -9.72 -17.72
CA ALA A 94 1.84 -9.86 -16.83
C ALA A 94 1.78 -11.18 -16.04
N ALA A 95 2.91 -11.87 -15.90
CA ALA A 95 2.95 -13.22 -15.31
C ALA A 95 2.43 -13.29 -13.86
N ILE A 96 2.81 -12.33 -13.01
CA ILE A 96 2.34 -12.22 -11.62
C ILE A 96 0.81 -12.01 -11.61
N VAL A 97 0.31 -11.16 -12.52
CA VAL A 97 -1.12 -10.85 -12.62
C VAL A 97 -1.90 -12.09 -13.06
N ASN A 98 -1.45 -12.81 -14.10
CA ASN A 98 -2.06 -14.07 -14.50
C ASN A 98 -2.13 -15.07 -13.35
N ARG A 99 -1.05 -15.21 -12.58
CA ARG A 99 -1.02 -16.11 -11.45
C ARG A 99 -2.02 -15.71 -10.36
N ILE A 100 -2.18 -14.42 -10.12
CA ILE A 100 -3.20 -13.90 -9.19
C ILE A 100 -4.61 -14.12 -9.74
N ILE A 101 -4.85 -13.93 -11.03
CA ILE A 101 -6.15 -14.20 -11.68
C ILE A 101 -6.57 -15.67 -11.45
N GLU A 102 -5.66 -16.62 -11.66
CA GLU A 102 -5.90 -18.05 -11.40
C GLU A 102 -6.31 -18.30 -9.95
N LEU A 103 -5.59 -17.71 -9.00
CA LEU A 103 -5.90 -17.88 -7.57
C LEU A 103 -7.22 -17.21 -7.18
N ARG A 104 -7.60 -16.11 -7.81
CA ARG A 104 -8.90 -15.46 -7.58
C ARG A 104 -10.10 -16.31 -8.01
N GLN A 105 -9.90 -17.32 -8.86
CA GLN A 105 -10.96 -18.29 -9.18
C GLN A 105 -11.23 -19.25 -8.02
N ILE A 106 -10.27 -19.40 -7.10
CA ILE A 106 -10.31 -20.33 -5.97
C ILE A 106 -10.61 -19.56 -4.67
N TYR A 107 -9.99 -18.39 -4.48
CA TYR A 107 -10.10 -17.58 -3.27
C TYR A 107 -10.81 -16.26 -3.58
N SER A 108 -11.91 -15.99 -2.87
CA SER A 108 -12.70 -14.77 -3.06
C SER A 108 -12.03 -13.52 -2.50
N SER A 109 -11.05 -13.66 -1.59
CA SER A 109 -10.34 -12.54 -0.98
C SER A 109 -8.87 -12.86 -0.68
N LEU A 110 -8.06 -11.80 -0.51
CA LEU A 110 -6.63 -11.93 -0.22
C LEU A 110 -6.41 -12.52 1.18
N GLY A 111 -7.24 -12.15 2.16
CA GLY A 111 -7.21 -12.72 3.51
C GLY A 111 -7.40 -14.25 3.50
N LEU A 112 -8.35 -14.77 2.71
CA LEU A 112 -8.55 -16.23 2.58
C LEU A 112 -7.35 -16.92 1.91
N LEU A 113 -6.78 -16.32 0.85
CA LEU A 113 -5.58 -16.85 0.21
C LEU A 113 -4.39 -16.92 1.18
N ARG A 114 -4.20 -15.90 2.03
CA ARG A 114 -3.12 -15.87 3.04
C ARG A 114 -3.23 -16.95 4.10
N ARG A 115 -4.46 -17.36 4.44
CA ARG A 115 -4.71 -18.44 5.41
C ARG A 115 -4.32 -19.83 4.87
N ASP A 116 -4.35 -20.01 3.55
CA ASP A 116 -3.77 -21.19 2.92
C ASP A 116 -2.24 -21.04 2.84
N SER A 117 -1.57 -21.37 3.94
CA SER A 117 -0.14 -21.11 4.12
C SER A 117 0.72 -21.77 3.04
N LEU A 118 0.34 -22.97 2.57
CA LEU A 118 1.11 -23.68 1.54
C LEU A 118 1.03 -22.96 0.20
N ILE A 119 -0.17 -22.55 -0.22
CA ILE A 119 -0.38 -21.85 -1.49
C ILE A 119 0.18 -20.42 -1.41
N TRP A 120 -0.01 -19.73 -0.28
CA TRP A 120 0.54 -18.40 -0.04
C TRP A 120 2.06 -18.38 -0.15
N LEU A 121 2.76 -19.25 0.60
CA LEU A 121 4.22 -19.31 0.59
C LEU A 121 4.76 -19.65 -0.80
N LYS A 122 4.09 -20.52 -1.55
CA LYS A 122 4.45 -20.83 -2.94
C LYS A 122 4.29 -19.61 -3.85
N LEU A 123 3.15 -18.92 -3.78
CA LEU A 123 2.90 -17.70 -4.57
C LEU A 123 3.96 -16.64 -4.27
N VAL A 124 4.19 -16.32 -3.00
CA VAL A 124 5.14 -15.29 -2.58
C VAL A 124 6.55 -15.63 -3.08
N LYS A 125 6.96 -16.90 -3.01
CA LYS A 125 8.27 -17.35 -3.51
C LYS A 125 8.40 -17.20 -5.04
N ASP A 126 7.37 -17.55 -5.79
CA ASP A 126 7.36 -17.44 -7.26
C ASP A 126 7.34 -15.96 -7.71
N VAL A 127 6.57 -15.13 -7.02
CA VAL A 127 6.54 -13.68 -7.23
C VAL A 127 7.90 -13.05 -6.87
N ALA A 128 8.51 -13.43 -5.75
CA ALA A 128 9.83 -12.95 -5.33
C ALA A 128 10.91 -13.24 -6.37
N ARG A 129 10.92 -14.45 -6.94
CA ARG A 129 11.82 -14.79 -8.05
C ARG A 129 11.58 -13.88 -9.25
N THR A 130 10.32 -13.72 -9.64
CA THR A 130 9.94 -12.87 -10.77
C THR A 130 10.41 -11.43 -10.53
N VAL A 131 10.10 -10.83 -9.37
CA VAL A 131 10.46 -9.46 -8.98
C VAL A 131 11.97 -9.23 -8.99
N LYS A 132 12.74 -10.21 -8.50
CA LYS A 132 14.20 -10.19 -8.51
C LYS A 132 14.76 -10.12 -9.93
N ASP A 133 14.24 -10.97 -10.82
CA ASP A 133 14.66 -10.98 -12.23
C ASP A 133 14.17 -9.72 -12.97
N MET A 134 12.94 -9.30 -12.69
CA MET A 134 12.29 -8.08 -13.16
C MET A 134 11.13 -7.68 -12.22
N PRO A 135 11.05 -6.44 -11.74
CA PRO A 135 11.66 -5.26 -12.33
C PRO A 135 12.97 -4.81 -11.67
N ILE A 136 13.45 -5.47 -10.62
CA ILE A 136 14.63 -5.01 -9.85
C ILE A 136 15.87 -4.83 -10.74
N ARG A 137 16.12 -5.73 -11.68
CA ARG A 137 17.25 -5.58 -12.62
C ARG A 137 17.16 -4.35 -13.54
N TYR A 138 15.96 -3.82 -13.77
CA TYR A 138 15.70 -2.84 -14.83
C TYR A 138 15.12 -1.51 -14.35
N LEU A 139 14.72 -1.40 -13.07
CA LEU A 139 14.09 -0.20 -12.52
C LEU A 139 14.95 1.05 -12.77
N GLN A 140 16.23 0.93 -12.47
CA GLN A 140 17.22 2.00 -12.53
C GLN A 140 17.90 2.12 -13.91
N ASN A 141 17.46 1.35 -14.90
CA ASN A 141 17.95 1.45 -16.27
C ASN A 141 17.17 2.52 -17.04
N ILE A 142 17.88 3.55 -17.49
CA ILE A 142 17.37 4.66 -18.28
C ILE A 142 18.21 4.77 -19.55
N ASN A 143 17.57 4.61 -20.72
CA ASN A 143 18.24 4.65 -22.03
C ASN A 143 19.47 3.73 -22.13
N GLY A 144 19.41 2.54 -21.52
CA GLY A 144 20.50 1.56 -21.54
C GLY A 144 21.58 1.82 -20.50
N GLN A 145 21.58 2.96 -19.81
CA GLN A 145 22.50 3.26 -18.71
C GLN A 145 21.85 2.91 -17.37
N ASN A 146 22.58 2.21 -16.50
CA ASN A 146 22.12 1.91 -15.15
C ASN A 146 22.53 3.04 -14.21
N PHE A 147 21.57 3.64 -13.52
CA PHE A 147 21.79 4.75 -12.59
C PHE A 147 21.41 4.30 -11.17
N GLU A 148 22.38 3.71 -10.47
CA GLU A 148 22.19 3.02 -9.18
C GLU A 148 22.19 3.99 -8.00
N PHE A 149 21.04 4.62 -7.72
CA PHE A 149 20.85 5.51 -6.57
C PHE A 149 19.94 4.94 -5.48
N LEU A 150 19.15 3.90 -5.77
CA LEU A 150 18.29 3.19 -4.81
C LEU A 150 19.03 2.02 -4.18
N TYR A 151 19.69 1.23 -5.00
CA TYR A 151 20.43 0.02 -4.65
C TYR A 151 21.49 -0.25 -5.70
N GLN A 152 22.53 -0.97 -5.32
CA GLN A 152 23.51 -1.54 -6.25
C GLN A 152 23.14 -3.00 -6.52
N LEU A 153 22.95 -3.35 -7.80
CA LEU A 153 22.39 -4.66 -8.16
C LEU A 153 23.35 -5.82 -7.81
N ASP A 154 24.65 -5.59 -7.92
CA ASP A 154 25.70 -6.55 -7.58
C ASP A 154 25.77 -6.85 -6.06
N GLN A 155 25.41 -5.90 -5.22
CA GLN A 155 25.28 -6.08 -3.77
C GLN A 155 23.99 -6.81 -3.37
N CYS A 156 22.97 -6.78 -4.23
CA CYS A 156 21.69 -7.46 -4.01
C CYS A 156 21.80 -8.96 -4.33
N GLY A 157 22.37 -9.71 -3.38
CA GLY A 157 22.54 -11.17 -3.47
C GLY A 157 21.30 -11.95 -3.06
N LYS A 158 21.32 -12.53 -1.85
CA LYS A 158 20.16 -13.27 -1.29
C LYS A 158 19.06 -12.33 -0.79
N GLN A 159 19.47 -11.17 -0.30
CA GLN A 159 18.60 -10.10 0.20
C GLN A 159 18.68 -8.89 -0.74
N PHE A 160 17.67 -8.04 -0.67
CA PHE A 160 17.64 -6.77 -1.36
C PHE A 160 18.10 -5.66 -0.42
N ILE A 161 19.04 -4.82 -0.84
CA ILE A 161 19.68 -3.83 0.03
C ILE A 161 19.52 -2.45 -0.58
N LEU A 162 18.77 -1.58 0.09
CA LEU A 162 18.73 -0.16 -0.22
C LEU A 162 20.02 0.51 0.26
N LEU A 163 20.55 1.41 -0.57
CA LEU A 163 21.71 2.23 -0.22
C LEU A 163 21.42 3.10 1.01
N PRO A 164 22.47 3.55 1.73
CA PRO A 164 22.32 4.55 2.78
C PRO A 164 21.48 5.75 2.34
N GLN A 165 20.74 6.35 3.27
CA GLN A 165 19.85 7.51 3.09
C GLN A 165 18.62 7.30 2.20
N VAL A 166 18.56 6.20 1.44
CA VAL A 166 17.42 5.90 0.55
C VAL A 166 16.16 5.62 1.35
N MET A 167 16.25 4.86 2.45
CA MET A 167 15.08 4.58 3.28
C MET A 167 14.47 5.87 3.84
N PHE A 168 15.32 6.79 4.31
CA PHE A 168 14.90 8.09 4.83
C PHE A 168 14.13 8.85 3.75
N CYS A 169 14.70 8.99 2.55
CA CYS A 169 14.04 9.71 1.47
C CYS A 169 12.73 9.03 0.99
N LEU A 170 12.68 7.70 0.96
CA LEU A 170 11.46 6.95 0.63
C LEU A 170 10.35 7.20 1.65
N ARG A 171 10.68 7.29 2.94
CA ARG A 171 9.75 7.59 4.03
C ARG A 171 9.25 9.03 3.99
N GLN A 172 10.12 10.00 3.71
CA GLN A 172 9.78 11.42 3.64
C GLN A 172 8.90 11.77 2.44
N PHE A 173 9.12 11.10 1.30
CA PHE A 173 8.39 11.38 0.05
C PHE A 173 7.40 10.29 -0.33
N SER A 174 6.99 9.42 0.61
CA SER A 174 6.17 8.25 0.32
C SER A 174 4.86 8.61 -0.39
N GLU A 175 4.13 9.60 0.12
CA GLU A 175 2.87 10.10 -0.46
C GLU A 175 3.08 10.60 -1.89
N ILE A 176 4.08 11.45 -2.12
CA ILE A 176 4.41 11.99 -3.45
C ILE A 176 4.81 10.88 -4.42
N ILE A 177 5.66 9.94 -3.98
CA ILE A 177 6.11 8.82 -4.82
C ILE A 177 4.93 7.94 -5.19
N GLU A 178 4.05 7.64 -4.23
CA GLU A 178 2.88 6.83 -4.46
C GLU A 178 1.90 7.50 -5.44
N GLU A 179 1.55 8.77 -5.24
CA GLU A 179 0.70 9.53 -6.17
C GLU A 179 1.28 9.58 -7.59
N LEU A 180 2.58 9.86 -7.72
CA LEU A 180 3.25 9.88 -9.02
C LEU A 180 3.23 8.50 -9.69
N CYS A 181 3.45 7.43 -8.92
CA CYS A 181 3.40 6.06 -9.43
C CYS A 181 1.98 5.68 -9.86
N GLN A 182 0.96 5.96 -9.04
CA GLN A 182 -0.44 5.68 -9.36
C GLN A 182 -0.84 6.41 -10.64
N LYS A 183 -0.61 7.73 -10.72
CA LYS A 183 -0.92 8.53 -11.90
C LYS A 183 -0.29 7.97 -13.18
N ARG A 184 1.00 7.62 -13.12
CA ARG A 184 1.74 7.07 -14.27
C ARG A 184 1.29 5.66 -14.62
N TRP A 185 0.90 4.87 -13.63
CA TRP A 185 0.33 3.54 -13.82
C TRP A 185 -1.01 3.64 -14.56
N ILE A 186 -1.91 4.53 -14.14
CA ILE A 186 -3.17 4.80 -14.86
C ILE A 186 -2.91 5.24 -16.30
N ASP A 187 -1.98 6.19 -16.51
CA ASP A 187 -1.64 6.65 -17.86
C ASP A 187 -1.10 5.52 -18.73
N TYR A 188 -0.28 4.64 -18.15
CA TYR A 188 0.22 3.44 -18.83
C TYR A 188 -0.92 2.50 -19.21
N ILE A 189 -1.87 2.25 -18.31
CA ILE A 189 -3.02 1.38 -18.56
C ILE A 189 -3.93 1.94 -19.63
N ARG A 190 -4.20 3.26 -19.63
CA ARG A 190 -5.00 3.92 -20.67
C ARG A 190 -4.35 3.84 -22.05
N LYS A 191 -3.02 3.97 -22.11
CA LYS A 191 -2.25 3.94 -23.38
C LYS A 191 -1.95 2.53 -23.87
N ASN A 192 -2.12 1.50 -23.05
CA ASN A 192 -1.89 0.12 -23.42
C ASN A 192 -2.79 -0.27 -24.60
N SER A 193 -2.22 -0.78 -25.69
CA SER A 193 -2.97 -1.06 -26.93
C SER A 193 -4.08 -2.10 -26.78
N THR A 194 -3.98 -3.00 -25.80
CA THR A 194 -5.03 -3.98 -25.48
C THR A 194 -6.20 -3.33 -24.73
N ASN A 195 -5.92 -2.36 -23.86
CA ASN A 195 -6.93 -1.72 -23.03
C ASN A 195 -7.57 -0.48 -23.70
N ALA A 196 -6.79 0.27 -24.48
CA ALA A 196 -7.15 1.57 -25.05
C ALA A 196 -8.47 1.57 -25.86
N PRO A 197 -8.78 0.54 -26.69
CA PRO A 197 -10.04 0.50 -27.43
C PRO A 197 -11.29 0.58 -26.55
N ILE A 198 -11.17 0.16 -25.29
CA ILE A 198 -12.30 0.08 -24.34
C ILE A 198 -12.24 1.27 -23.36
N LEU A 199 -11.05 1.64 -22.88
CA LEU A 199 -10.88 2.66 -21.84
C LEU A 199 -11.00 4.12 -22.31
N ASN A 200 -10.84 4.40 -23.61
CA ASN A 200 -10.85 5.77 -24.13
C ASN A 200 -12.20 6.50 -23.94
N GLN A 201 -13.26 5.78 -23.52
CA GLN A 201 -14.62 6.31 -23.35
C GLN A 201 -15.14 6.20 -21.91
N LEU A 202 -14.35 5.67 -20.97
CA LEU A 202 -14.84 5.29 -19.65
C LEU A 202 -14.25 6.17 -18.54
N PRO A 203 -15.12 6.80 -17.70
CA PRO A 203 -14.68 7.52 -16.51
C PRO A 203 -14.25 6.54 -15.40
N ASN A 204 -13.62 7.04 -14.34
CA ASN A 204 -13.42 6.35 -13.04
C ASN A 204 -12.37 5.21 -12.95
N LEU A 205 -11.42 5.14 -13.88
CA LEU A 205 -10.31 4.17 -13.77
C LEU A 205 -9.47 4.33 -12.49
N GLU A 206 -9.28 5.57 -12.03
CA GLU A 206 -8.53 5.90 -10.79
C GLU A 206 -9.13 5.18 -9.59
N GLN A 207 -10.44 5.37 -9.41
CA GLN A 207 -11.23 4.77 -8.33
C GLN A 207 -11.15 3.24 -8.40
N PHE A 208 -11.36 2.68 -9.58
CA PHE A 208 -11.27 1.23 -9.76
C PHE A 208 -9.90 0.68 -9.38
N MET A 209 -8.81 1.33 -9.78
CA MET A 209 -7.46 0.82 -9.53
C MET A 209 -7.00 1.07 -8.09
N PHE A 210 -7.22 2.24 -7.51
CA PHE A 210 -6.53 2.62 -6.26
C PHE A 210 -7.44 3.01 -5.08
N GLU A 211 -8.72 3.31 -5.28
CA GLU A 211 -9.61 3.63 -4.14
C GLU A 211 -10.17 2.38 -3.41
N PRO A 212 -10.42 2.41 -2.09
CA PRO A 212 -11.04 1.30 -1.36
C PRO A 212 -12.42 0.89 -1.91
N SER A 213 -12.75 -0.41 -1.81
CA SER A 213 -14.09 -0.90 -2.12
C SER A 213 -15.05 -0.65 -0.96
N ARG A 214 -16.00 0.30 -1.13
CA ARG A 214 -16.96 0.68 -0.08
C ARG A 214 -17.80 -0.48 0.46
N ASN A 215 -18.12 -1.49 -0.36
CA ASN A 215 -18.98 -2.61 0.05
C ASN A 215 -18.34 -3.52 1.11
N GLN A 216 -17.00 -3.56 1.21
CA GLN A 216 -16.32 -4.42 2.18
C GLN A 216 -16.25 -3.80 3.59
N LEU A 217 -16.26 -2.46 3.70
CA LEU A 217 -16.18 -1.75 4.99
C LEU A 217 -17.43 -1.97 5.86
N ASN A 218 -18.61 -2.17 5.27
CA ASN A 218 -19.83 -2.45 6.03
C ASN A 218 -19.74 -3.76 6.85
N ALA A 219 -19.04 -4.78 6.32
CA ALA A 219 -18.86 -6.03 7.05
C ALA A 219 -17.92 -5.85 8.25
N VAL A 220 -16.89 -5.01 8.11
CA VAL A 220 -15.98 -4.64 9.20
C VAL A 220 -16.72 -3.90 10.31
N ALA A 221 -17.66 -3.01 9.93
CA ALA A 221 -18.45 -2.26 10.90
C ALA A 221 -19.16 -3.17 11.92
N ASN A 222 -19.69 -4.32 11.49
CA ASN A 222 -20.34 -5.27 12.39
C ASN A 222 -19.38 -5.84 13.45
N VAL A 223 -18.15 -6.16 13.05
CA VAL A 223 -17.11 -6.62 13.99
C VAL A 223 -16.75 -5.51 14.98
N LEU A 224 -16.57 -4.28 14.48
CA LEU A 224 -16.19 -3.15 15.33
C LEU A 224 -17.32 -2.70 16.27
N VAL A 225 -18.59 -2.86 15.89
CA VAL A 225 -19.74 -2.60 16.78
C VAL A 225 -19.69 -3.49 18.02
N GLU A 226 -19.34 -4.76 17.86
CA GLU A 226 -19.18 -5.66 19.00
C GLU A 226 -17.93 -5.31 19.82
N LEU A 227 -16.79 -5.07 19.16
CA LEU A 227 -15.53 -4.72 19.81
C LEU A 227 -15.57 -3.40 20.59
N GLN A 228 -16.33 -2.41 20.12
CA GLN A 228 -16.43 -1.08 20.73
C GLN A 228 -17.77 -0.82 21.42
N GLU A 229 -18.57 -1.87 21.67
CA GLU A 229 -19.89 -1.77 22.31
C GLU A 229 -20.83 -0.73 21.65
N CYS A 230 -20.76 -0.60 20.32
CA CYS A 230 -21.49 0.39 19.53
C CYS A 230 -21.26 1.85 19.98
N LYS A 231 -20.09 2.15 20.53
CA LYS A 231 -19.64 3.51 20.89
C LYS A 231 -18.65 4.03 19.87
N CYS A 232 -18.69 5.34 19.63
CA CYS A 232 -17.69 6.00 18.80
C CYS A 232 -16.31 5.89 19.45
N PHE A 233 -15.31 5.48 18.68
CA PHE A 233 -13.93 5.31 19.15
C PHE A 233 -13.40 6.60 19.77
N TYR A 234 -13.70 7.75 19.18
CA TYR A 234 -13.16 9.04 19.60
C TYR A 234 -13.94 9.62 20.79
N CYS A 235 -15.21 9.96 20.63
CA CYS A 235 -15.96 10.65 21.69
C CYS A 235 -16.56 9.72 22.76
N ASN A 236 -16.43 8.39 22.59
CA ASN A 236 -16.98 7.35 23.46
C ASN A 236 -18.52 7.38 23.64
N LYS A 237 -19.24 8.20 22.85
CA LYS A 237 -20.69 8.29 22.93
C LYS A 237 -21.34 7.08 22.28
N PRO A 238 -22.46 6.57 22.83
CA PRO A 238 -23.24 5.51 22.20
C PRO A 238 -23.80 5.98 20.85
N MET A 239 -23.78 5.09 19.86
CA MET A 239 -24.38 5.33 18.54
C MET A 239 -25.58 4.43 18.34
N LYS A 240 -26.54 4.87 17.51
CA LYS A 240 -27.63 3.99 17.07
C LYS A 240 -27.10 3.03 16.00
N LYS A 241 -27.66 1.82 15.95
CA LYS A 241 -27.31 0.87 14.90
C LYS A 241 -27.55 1.48 13.52
N GLY A 242 -26.54 1.42 12.66
CA GLY A 242 -26.58 2.00 11.31
C GLY A 242 -26.22 3.50 11.21
N THR A 243 -25.91 4.18 12.32
CA THR A 243 -25.49 5.60 12.29
C THR A 243 -23.98 5.79 12.50
N TYR A 244 -23.19 4.77 12.17
CA TYR A 244 -21.74 4.73 12.37
C TYR A 244 -21.01 4.53 11.04
N ALA A 245 -19.74 4.88 11.01
CA ALA A 245 -18.83 4.64 9.90
C ALA A 245 -17.59 3.89 10.38
N VAL A 246 -16.97 3.15 9.47
CA VAL A 246 -15.59 2.66 9.66
C VAL A 246 -14.65 3.77 9.23
N ASP A 247 -13.80 4.21 10.15
CA ASP A 247 -12.74 5.19 9.91
C ASP A 247 -11.38 4.49 9.94
N HIS A 248 -10.41 5.03 9.20
CA HIS A 248 -9.00 4.66 9.29
C HIS A 248 -8.35 5.56 10.34
N PHE A 249 -7.85 4.96 11.42
CA PHE A 249 -7.22 5.70 12.50
C PHE A 249 -6.03 6.52 11.99
N ILE A 250 -5.06 5.86 11.33
CA ILE A 250 -4.08 6.53 10.48
C ILE A 250 -4.74 6.85 9.14
N PRO A 251 -4.75 8.13 8.71
CA PRO A 251 -5.42 8.55 7.48
C PRO A 251 -4.99 7.76 6.24
N TRP A 252 -5.97 7.38 5.41
CA TRP A 252 -5.74 6.70 4.14
C TRP A 252 -4.79 7.49 3.21
N SER A 253 -4.85 8.83 3.25
CA SER A 253 -3.98 9.68 2.44
C SER A 253 -2.49 9.50 2.77
N MET A 254 -2.14 9.20 4.02
CA MET A 254 -0.75 8.98 4.43
C MET A 254 -0.27 7.57 4.10
N TYR A 255 -1.13 6.57 4.31
CA TYR A 255 -0.80 5.17 4.03
C TYR A 255 -2.01 4.43 3.46
N PRO A 256 -2.15 4.34 2.12
CA PRO A 256 -3.33 3.77 1.46
C PRO A 256 -3.32 2.23 1.49
N SER A 257 -3.60 1.68 2.68
CA SER A 257 -3.70 0.25 2.95
C SER A 257 -4.81 -0.07 3.94
N ASP A 258 -5.69 -0.99 3.56
CA ASP A 258 -6.78 -1.47 4.39
C ASP A 258 -6.27 -2.56 5.34
N THR A 259 -5.84 -2.16 6.53
CA THR A 259 -5.44 -3.05 7.62
C THR A 259 -6.50 -3.07 8.72
N GLY A 260 -6.90 -4.27 9.15
CA GLY A 260 -7.94 -4.47 10.16
C GLY A 260 -7.67 -3.73 11.46
N HIS A 261 -6.41 -3.72 11.89
CA HIS A 261 -5.94 -3.01 13.08
C HIS A 261 -6.01 -1.48 12.95
N ASN A 262 -6.00 -0.93 11.74
CA ASN A 262 -6.16 0.51 11.52
C ASN A 262 -7.63 0.96 11.49
N PHE A 263 -8.59 0.03 11.42
CA PHE A 263 -10.00 0.38 11.42
C PHE A 263 -10.55 0.65 12.83
N VAL A 264 -11.34 1.71 12.94
CA VAL A 264 -12.10 2.08 14.14
C VAL A 264 -13.55 2.43 13.78
N LEU A 265 -14.48 2.22 14.71
CA LEU A 265 -15.87 2.64 14.53
C LEU A 265 -16.05 4.07 15.03
N ALA A 266 -16.56 4.96 14.21
CA ALA A 266 -16.75 6.37 14.55
C ALA A 266 -18.15 6.89 14.19
N ASP A 267 -18.62 7.89 14.92
CA ASP A 267 -19.81 8.66 14.52
C ASP A 267 -19.47 9.63 13.38
N SER A 268 -20.49 10.10 12.66
CA SER A 268 -20.31 10.97 11.50
C SER A 268 -19.68 12.32 11.83
N SER A 269 -19.88 12.86 13.05
CA SER A 269 -19.31 14.13 13.46
C SER A 269 -17.81 14.01 13.73
N CYS A 270 -17.40 13.03 14.54
CA CYS A 270 -15.99 12.76 14.80
C CYS A 270 -15.25 12.39 13.51
N ASN A 271 -15.82 11.48 12.70
CA ASN A 271 -15.21 11.03 11.45
C ASN A 271 -14.96 12.20 10.48
N SER A 272 -15.96 13.06 10.28
CA SER A 272 -15.84 14.22 9.38
C SER A 272 -14.89 15.31 9.89
N LYS A 273 -14.80 15.51 11.22
CA LYS A 273 -13.87 16.47 11.82
C LYS A 273 -12.43 15.98 11.79
N LYS A 274 -12.20 14.70 12.05
CA LYS A 274 -10.88 14.08 11.91
C LYS A 274 -10.45 14.11 10.45
N SER A 275 -11.29 13.65 9.53
CA SER A 275 -10.99 13.64 8.09
C SER A 275 -9.60 13.01 7.84
N ASN A 276 -8.72 13.73 7.15
CA ASN A 276 -7.35 13.32 6.86
C ASN A 276 -6.32 13.76 7.93
N LEU A 277 -6.76 14.26 9.09
CA LEU A 277 -5.88 14.65 10.18
C LEU A 277 -5.44 13.44 11.01
N LEU A 278 -4.23 13.52 11.56
CA LEU A 278 -3.82 12.65 12.65
C LEU A 278 -4.63 13.02 13.92
N ALA A 279 -5.01 12.00 14.68
CA ALA A 279 -5.62 12.19 15.98
C ALA A 279 -4.55 12.53 17.04
N SER A 280 -4.95 13.03 18.20
CA SER A 280 -4.03 13.33 19.31
C SER A 280 -3.31 12.08 19.84
N ASP A 281 -2.19 12.28 20.54
CA ASP A 281 -1.45 11.20 21.21
C ASP A 281 -2.33 10.40 22.19
N GLU A 282 -3.32 11.04 22.82
CA GLU A 282 -4.32 10.35 23.66
C GLU A 282 -5.10 9.29 22.86
N PHE A 283 -5.57 9.66 21.66
CA PHE A 283 -6.26 8.72 20.78
C PHE A 283 -5.30 7.68 20.20
N LEU A 284 -4.04 8.02 19.95
CA LEU A 284 -3.00 7.07 19.54
C LEU A 284 -2.80 5.99 20.60
N HIS A 285 -2.60 6.37 21.85
CA HIS A 285 -2.43 5.43 22.96
C HIS A 285 -3.65 4.54 23.12
N LYS A 286 -4.86 5.12 23.10
CA LYS A 286 -6.12 4.36 23.12
C LYS A 286 -6.22 3.35 21.98
N TRP A 287 -5.79 3.74 20.78
CA TRP A 287 -5.83 2.87 19.60
C TRP A 287 -4.81 1.73 19.70
N GLN A 288 -3.60 2.01 20.19
CA GLN A 288 -2.56 1.01 20.44
C GLN A 288 -3.00 0.01 21.50
N GLU A 289 -3.52 0.48 22.64
CA GLU A 289 -4.04 -0.37 23.73
C GLU A 289 -5.15 -1.29 23.22
N ARG A 290 -6.14 -0.75 22.49
CA ARG A 290 -7.18 -1.56 21.86
C ARG A 290 -6.59 -2.63 20.94
N ASN A 291 -5.60 -2.27 20.12
CA ASN A 291 -4.97 -3.20 19.20
C ASN A 291 -4.22 -4.33 19.92
N GLU A 292 -3.62 -4.06 21.09
CA GLU A 292 -3.01 -5.09 21.92
C GLU A 292 -4.05 -6.02 22.55
N GLU A 293 -5.09 -5.46 23.17
CA GLU A 293 -6.11 -6.24 23.87
C GLU A 293 -6.99 -7.07 22.92
N GLN A 294 -7.26 -6.55 21.73
CA GLN A 294 -8.24 -7.11 20.79
C GLN A 294 -7.58 -7.76 19.56
N ASP A 295 -6.26 -7.93 19.54
CA ASP A 295 -5.48 -8.44 18.40
C ASP A 295 -6.08 -9.74 17.83
N LEU A 296 -6.26 -10.74 18.70
CA LEU A 296 -6.76 -12.06 18.29
C LEU A 296 -8.15 -11.99 17.66
N ILE A 297 -9.03 -11.13 18.19
CA ILE A 297 -10.40 -10.98 17.67
C ILE A 297 -10.37 -10.26 16.32
N ILE A 298 -9.53 -9.22 16.19
CA ILE A 298 -9.32 -8.52 14.92
C ILE A 298 -8.80 -9.50 13.87
N VAL A 299 -7.75 -10.25 14.19
CA VAL A 299 -7.16 -11.27 13.29
C VAL A 299 -8.21 -12.31 12.91
N ASP A 300 -8.91 -12.91 13.87
CA ASP A 300 -9.85 -13.99 13.57
C ASP A 300 -11.04 -13.53 12.73
N ARG A 301 -11.64 -12.38 13.08
CA ARG A 301 -12.89 -11.93 12.47
C ARG A 301 -12.70 -11.05 11.24
N ILE A 302 -11.74 -10.13 11.24
CA ILE A 302 -11.55 -9.19 10.13
C ILE A 302 -10.83 -9.85 8.95
N SER A 303 -9.91 -10.79 9.18
CA SER A 303 -9.22 -11.45 8.05
C SER A 303 -10.13 -12.38 7.23
N ILE A 304 -11.19 -12.95 7.83
CA ILE A 304 -12.22 -13.72 7.09
C ILE A 304 -12.97 -12.81 6.10
N LEU A 305 -13.15 -11.54 6.47
CA LEU A 305 -13.75 -10.53 5.60
C LEU A 305 -12.83 -10.11 4.44
N GLY A 306 -11.61 -10.67 4.38
CA GLY A 306 -10.68 -10.49 3.28
C GLY A 306 -9.67 -9.37 3.46
N PHE A 307 -9.69 -8.71 4.61
CA PHE A 307 -8.74 -7.65 4.96
C PHE A 307 -7.44 -8.22 5.51
N LEU A 308 -6.35 -7.47 5.31
CA LEU A 308 -5.10 -7.77 5.97
C LEU A 308 -5.22 -7.44 7.46
N THR A 309 -4.67 -8.29 8.33
CA THR A 309 -4.56 -8.06 9.76
C THR A 309 -3.10 -8.24 10.15
N ASP A 310 -2.45 -7.17 10.58
CA ASP A 310 -1.02 -7.12 10.88
C ASP A 310 -0.79 -5.95 11.87
N LYS A 311 -0.83 -6.29 13.16
CA LYS A 311 -0.74 -5.31 14.26
C LYS A 311 0.55 -4.52 14.20
N ASP A 312 1.67 -5.23 14.08
CA ASP A 312 3.02 -4.66 14.10
C ASP A 312 3.22 -3.70 12.92
N ARG A 313 2.73 -4.08 11.73
CA ARG A 313 2.70 -3.19 10.56
C ARG A 313 1.88 -1.93 10.83
N SER A 314 0.66 -2.06 11.35
CA SER A 314 -0.17 -0.89 11.65
C SER A 314 0.49 0.03 12.68
N HIS A 315 1.13 -0.53 13.71
CA HIS A 315 1.88 0.26 14.70
C HIS A 315 3.11 0.94 14.09
N LYS A 316 3.88 0.27 13.24
CA LYS A 316 5.03 0.86 12.52
C LYS A 316 4.62 2.01 11.59
N VAL A 317 3.49 1.85 10.90
CA VAL A 317 2.92 2.93 10.08
C VAL A 317 2.48 4.10 10.96
N ALA A 318 1.89 3.84 12.14
CA ALA A 318 1.53 4.89 13.08
C ALA A 318 2.76 5.64 13.61
N GLU A 319 3.83 4.93 14.02
CA GLU A 319 5.09 5.54 14.45
C GLU A 319 5.65 6.49 13.39
N TRP A 320 5.72 6.03 12.14
CA TRP A 320 6.15 6.87 11.00
C TRP A 320 5.23 8.08 10.80
N ALA A 321 3.91 7.88 10.75
CA ALA A 321 2.95 8.94 10.47
C ALA A 321 3.00 10.06 11.52
N TYR A 322 3.10 9.72 12.80
CA TYR A 322 3.21 10.71 13.87
C TYR A 322 4.58 11.40 13.91
N ALA A 323 5.67 10.69 13.58
CA ALA A 323 6.98 11.31 13.40
C ALA A 323 6.97 12.34 12.26
N GLN A 324 6.39 11.99 11.10
CA GLN A 324 6.19 12.90 9.97
C GLN A 324 5.31 14.09 10.34
N GLY A 325 4.21 13.85 11.06
CA GLY A 325 3.30 14.90 11.51
C GLY A 325 4.01 15.92 12.41
N LYS A 326 4.89 15.45 13.30
CA LYS A 326 5.70 16.32 14.16
C LYS A 326 6.76 17.08 13.38
N GLU A 327 7.51 16.41 12.51
CA GLU A 327 8.58 17.02 11.71
C GLU A 327 8.04 18.11 10.77
N ASN A 328 6.91 17.83 10.11
CA ASN A 328 6.30 18.71 9.11
C ASN A 328 5.22 19.66 9.68
N ASN A 329 5.00 19.66 11.01
CA ASN A 329 4.00 20.48 11.69
C ASN A 329 2.57 20.30 11.15
N TYR A 330 2.15 19.05 10.95
CA TYR A 330 0.78 18.75 10.54
C TYR A 330 -0.22 19.14 11.63
N ALA A 331 -1.42 19.54 11.21
CA ALA A 331 -2.51 19.81 12.13
C ALA A 331 -2.97 18.50 12.80
N ILE A 332 -3.11 18.54 14.12
CA ILE A 332 -3.56 17.41 14.94
C ILE A 332 -5.00 17.67 15.40
N TRP A 333 -5.84 16.64 15.32
CA TRP A 333 -7.22 16.69 15.79
C TRP A 333 -7.35 16.15 17.22
N HIS A 334 -8.01 16.93 18.08
CA HIS A 334 -8.10 16.67 19.53
C HIS A 334 -9.49 16.23 20.03
N GLY A 335 -10.47 16.02 19.13
CA GLY A 335 -11.84 15.58 19.49
C GLY A 335 -12.97 16.50 19.03
#